data_AF-A0A3D5P056-F1
#
_entry.id   AF-A0A3D5P056-F1
#
_cell.length_a   1.000
_cell.length_b   1.000
_cell.length_c   1.000
_cell.angle_alpha   90.00
_cell.angle_beta   90.00
_cell.angle_gamma   90.00
#
_symmetry.space_group_name_H-M   'P 1'
#
loop_
_entity.id
_entity.type
_entity.pdbx_description
1 polymer ?
#
loop_
_entity_poly.entity_id
_entity_poly.type
_entity_poly.pdbx_seq_one_letter_code
_entity_poly.pdbx_strand_id
1 'polypeptide(L)'
;MSSLKVMVFSLLLLLAGTTIFAQESENILDQIPESISLRVPQVIFYPVNFPHRAHSHIAPEGVKCSNCHHYAEDGVFDPCADCHTNDPADFSDDLPTLFSAYHRVCVNCHRQWEPENVCGSCHLNPEQAILSKTPPAAQAPPAPPIGPDILHFDTPKSVNPMVTFRHKQHVETFRFECVTCHENQDCVKCHAYNGPAASTVVTKLLEHHTPCSKCHATEDQNSCTKCHQKAPTERGFTHDMTGWPLNRFHQKQACTACHDPEKPVERLNPTCTNCHQNFEVGEFDHARTGLELFEVHQDADCSDCHIDRIFGVPPTCDNCHDEKAFPADLPGERLAN
;
A
#
# COMPACT_ATOMS: atom_id res chain seq x y z
N MET A 1 30.99 -46.57 -71.17
CA MET A 1 30.92 -47.05 -69.77
C MET A 1 30.86 -45.82 -68.86
N SER A 2 29.73 -45.64 -68.18
CA SER A 2 29.45 -44.83 -66.97
C SER A 2 29.97 -43.38 -66.93
N SER A 3 29.14 -42.38 -67.20
CA SER A 3 28.22 -41.67 -66.27
C SER A 3 28.91 -40.71 -65.31
N LEU A 4 28.86 -39.39 -65.62
CA LEU A 4 28.58 -38.33 -64.63
C LEU A 4 28.38 -36.96 -65.31
N LYS A 5 27.13 -36.53 -65.48
CA LYS A 5 26.75 -35.11 -65.59
C LYS A 5 25.43 -34.94 -64.85
N VAL A 6 25.54 -34.53 -63.60
CA VAL A 6 24.41 -34.27 -62.69
C VAL A 6 23.79 -32.92 -63.07
N MET A 7 22.47 -32.94 -63.26
CA MET A 7 21.62 -31.78 -63.51
C MET A 7 21.63 -30.83 -62.31
N VAL A 8 21.78 -29.54 -62.60
CA VAL A 8 21.53 -28.44 -61.67
C VAL A 8 20.03 -28.37 -61.40
N PHE A 9 19.60 -28.72 -60.19
CA PHE A 9 18.26 -28.42 -59.67
C PHE A 9 18.38 -27.24 -58.71
N SER A 10 17.83 -26.10 -59.12
CA SER A 10 17.67 -24.91 -58.28
C SER A 10 16.79 -25.24 -57.08
N LEU A 11 17.38 -25.18 -55.90
CA LEU A 11 16.69 -25.30 -54.61
C LEU A 11 15.96 -23.98 -54.33
N LEU A 12 14.67 -23.91 -54.64
CA LEU A 12 13.79 -22.82 -54.24
C LEU A 12 13.52 -22.95 -52.73
N LEU A 13 14.20 -22.15 -51.92
CA LEU A 13 13.97 -22.06 -50.48
C LEU A 13 12.64 -21.32 -50.25
N LEU A 14 11.56 -22.05 -49.99
CA LEU A 14 10.29 -21.48 -49.52
C LEU A 14 10.46 -21.01 -48.07
N LEU A 15 10.80 -19.74 -47.89
CA LEU A 15 10.64 -19.02 -46.62
C LEU A 15 9.13 -18.87 -46.36
N ALA A 16 8.55 -19.87 -45.69
CA ALA A 16 7.24 -19.70 -45.05
C ALA A 16 7.43 -18.72 -43.88
N GLY A 17 7.22 -17.43 -44.14
CA GLY A 17 7.11 -16.42 -43.10
C GLY A 17 5.92 -16.73 -42.22
N THR A 18 6.16 -17.34 -41.05
CA THR A 18 5.17 -17.37 -39.98
C THR A 18 5.00 -15.95 -39.49
N THR A 19 3.96 -15.27 -39.96
CA THR A 19 3.47 -14.06 -39.31
C THR A 19 3.04 -14.45 -37.92
N ILE A 20 3.88 -14.16 -36.93
CA ILE A 20 3.49 -14.13 -35.53
C ILE A 20 2.48 -12.98 -35.44
N PHE A 21 1.20 -13.31 -35.43
CA PHE A 21 0.19 -12.37 -34.97
C PHE A 21 0.49 -12.15 -33.49
N ALA A 22 1.02 -10.97 -33.16
CA ALA A 22 0.94 -10.47 -31.80
C ALA A 22 -0.54 -10.40 -31.46
N GLN A 23 -0.99 -11.30 -30.59
CA GLN A 23 -2.31 -11.23 -29.99
C GLN A 23 -2.27 -9.96 -29.14
N GLU A 24 -2.88 -8.87 -29.63
CA GLU A 24 -3.17 -7.70 -28.81
C GLU A 24 -3.86 -8.23 -27.55
N SER A 25 -3.26 -7.99 -26.39
CA SER A 25 -3.92 -8.24 -25.12
C SER A 25 -5.15 -7.33 -25.10
N GLU A 26 -6.33 -7.89 -25.33
CA GLU A 26 -7.58 -7.17 -25.14
C GLU A 26 -7.56 -6.54 -23.74
N ASN A 27 -7.77 -5.23 -23.69
CA ASN A 27 -7.70 -4.49 -22.45
C ASN A 27 -8.79 -5.02 -21.50
N ILE A 28 -8.41 -5.49 -20.31
CA ILE A 28 -9.33 -6.08 -19.31
C ILE A 28 -10.52 -5.15 -19.01
N LEU A 29 -10.35 -3.83 -19.18
CA LEU A 29 -11.38 -2.81 -19.02
C LEU A 29 -12.54 -2.90 -20.03
N ASP A 30 -12.33 -3.51 -21.21
CA ASP A 30 -13.35 -3.67 -22.25
C ASP A 30 -14.26 -4.88 -22.03
N GLN A 31 -13.88 -5.79 -21.12
CA GLN A 31 -14.66 -6.98 -20.77
C GLN A 31 -15.59 -6.76 -19.55
N ILE A 32 -15.59 -5.55 -18.97
CA ILE A 32 -16.43 -5.20 -17.81
C ILE A 32 -17.87 -4.95 -18.28
N PRO A 33 -18.88 -5.71 -17.80
CA PRO A 33 -20.27 -5.48 -18.15
C PRO A 33 -20.73 -4.07 -17.76
N GLU A 34 -21.54 -3.45 -18.60
CA GLU A 34 -22.12 -2.13 -18.30
C GLU A 34 -23.05 -2.20 -17.07
N SER A 35 -23.91 -3.22 -17.05
CA SER A 35 -24.80 -3.53 -15.93
C SER A 35 -25.03 -5.03 -15.81
N ILE A 36 -25.25 -5.50 -14.59
CA ILE A 36 -25.54 -6.90 -14.27
C ILE A 36 -26.84 -6.97 -13.49
N SER A 37 -27.74 -7.88 -13.87
CA SER A 37 -28.92 -8.18 -13.05
C SER A 37 -28.56 -9.24 -12.02
N LEU A 38 -28.55 -8.87 -10.75
CA LEU A 38 -28.31 -9.80 -9.65
C LEU A 38 -29.63 -10.49 -9.30
N ARG A 39 -29.68 -11.81 -9.53
CA ARG A 39 -30.88 -12.62 -9.29
C ARG A 39 -30.59 -13.68 -8.24
N VAL A 40 -31.45 -13.72 -7.25
CA VAL A 40 -31.53 -14.79 -6.26
C VAL A 40 -32.86 -15.51 -6.49
N PRO A 41 -32.88 -16.81 -6.80
CA PRO A 41 -34.13 -17.57 -6.84
C PRO A 41 -34.79 -17.51 -5.44
N GLN A 42 -36.10 -17.25 -5.38
CA GLN A 42 -36.95 -17.34 -4.17
C GLN A 42 -37.05 -16.10 -3.25
N VAL A 43 -37.07 -14.86 -3.77
CA VAL A 43 -37.22 -13.65 -2.93
C VAL A 43 -38.45 -12.80 -3.30
N ILE A 44 -39.00 -12.11 -2.29
CA ILE A 44 -40.19 -11.22 -2.29
C ILE A 44 -39.94 -9.92 -3.10
N PHE A 45 -38.70 -9.66 -3.50
CA PHE A 45 -38.23 -8.43 -4.12
C PHE A 45 -37.78 -8.64 -5.58
N TYR A 46 -37.87 -7.60 -6.40
CA TYR A 46 -37.36 -7.62 -7.77
C TYR A 46 -35.82 -7.74 -7.82
N PRO A 47 -35.26 -8.25 -8.94
CA PRO A 47 -33.82 -8.31 -9.15
C PRO A 47 -33.15 -6.94 -9.01
N VAL A 48 -31.95 -6.92 -8.43
CA VAL A 48 -31.15 -5.69 -8.31
C VAL A 48 -30.45 -5.45 -9.65
N ASN A 49 -30.65 -4.28 -10.24
CA ASN A 49 -29.89 -3.84 -11.40
C ASN A 49 -28.61 -3.15 -10.92
N PHE A 50 -27.47 -3.82 -11.07
CA PHE A 50 -26.18 -3.33 -10.61
C PHE A 50 -25.40 -2.69 -11.77
N PRO A 51 -25.17 -1.37 -11.78
CA PRO A 51 -24.36 -0.71 -12.81
C PRO A 51 -22.87 -0.98 -12.55
N HIS A 52 -22.38 -2.12 -13.01
CA HIS A 52 -21.05 -2.63 -12.70
C HIS A 52 -19.92 -1.70 -13.19
N ARG A 53 -20.00 -1.21 -14.43
CA ARG A 53 -19.02 -0.25 -14.98
C ARG A 53 -19.00 1.08 -14.21
N ALA A 54 -20.14 1.52 -13.67
CA ALA A 54 -20.15 2.71 -12.85
C ALA A 54 -19.35 2.47 -11.57
N HIS A 55 -19.58 1.33 -10.90
CA HIS A 55 -18.92 0.95 -9.64
C HIS A 55 -17.41 0.75 -9.77
N SER A 56 -16.91 0.30 -10.93
CA SER A 56 -15.46 0.18 -11.16
C SER A 56 -14.74 1.54 -11.27
N HIS A 57 -15.46 2.66 -11.40
CA HIS A 57 -14.87 3.98 -11.69
C HIS A 57 -15.27 5.11 -10.69
N ILE A 58 -15.80 4.81 -9.50
CA ILE A 58 -16.43 5.82 -8.60
C ILE A 58 -15.43 6.74 -7.84
N ALA A 59 -14.11 6.70 -8.06
CA ALA A 59 -13.16 7.55 -7.33
C ALA A 59 -11.99 8.03 -8.22
N PRO A 60 -11.24 9.10 -7.86
CA PRO A 60 -10.05 9.53 -8.59
C PRO A 60 -9.00 8.43 -8.77
N GLU A 61 -9.02 7.42 -7.89
CA GLU A 61 -8.13 6.25 -7.89
C GLU A 61 -8.88 4.94 -8.25
N GLY A 62 -10.19 5.00 -8.53
CA GLY A 62 -11.05 3.84 -8.82
C GLY A 62 -11.34 2.94 -7.61
N VAL A 63 -12.43 2.17 -7.68
CA VAL A 63 -12.67 1.05 -6.74
C VAL A 63 -11.94 -0.17 -7.30
N LYS A 64 -10.96 -0.72 -6.56
CA LYS A 64 -10.21 -1.92 -6.97
C LYS A 64 -11.17 -3.11 -7.11
N CYS A 65 -10.97 -3.96 -8.13
CA CYS A 65 -11.79 -5.16 -8.36
C CYS A 65 -11.84 -6.08 -7.13
N SER A 66 -10.74 -6.13 -6.38
CA SER A 66 -10.60 -6.89 -5.14
C SER A 66 -11.57 -6.47 -4.02
N ASN A 67 -12.14 -5.27 -4.10
CA ASN A 67 -13.10 -4.79 -3.11
C ASN A 67 -14.47 -5.49 -3.24
N CYS A 68 -14.72 -6.12 -4.38
CA CYS A 68 -15.93 -6.91 -4.63
C CYS A 68 -15.61 -8.40 -4.87
N HIS A 69 -14.46 -8.70 -5.46
CA HIS A 69 -14.03 -10.06 -5.77
C HIS A 69 -12.83 -10.47 -4.91
N HIS A 70 -13.03 -11.48 -4.07
CA HIS A 70 -11.98 -12.01 -3.20
C HIS A 70 -11.09 -13.10 -3.83
N TYR A 71 -11.48 -13.64 -4.99
CA TYR A 71 -10.71 -14.64 -5.72
C TYR A 71 -10.62 -14.19 -7.18
N ALA A 72 -9.40 -14.16 -7.71
CA ALA A 72 -9.14 -13.89 -9.10
C ALA A 72 -7.98 -14.77 -9.55
N GLU A 73 -8.23 -15.64 -10.52
CA GLU A 73 -7.19 -16.45 -11.17
C GLU A 73 -6.89 -15.80 -12.53
N ASP A 74 -5.64 -15.42 -12.76
CA ASP A 74 -5.19 -14.77 -14.00
C ASP A 74 -6.01 -13.54 -14.45
N GLY A 75 -6.57 -12.79 -13.48
CA GLY A 75 -7.39 -11.60 -13.75
C GLY A 75 -8.83 -11.91 -14.18
N VAL A 76 -9.24 -13.17 -14.11
CA VAL A 76 -10.63 -13.61 -14.31
C VAL A 76 -11.37 -13.55 -12.97
N PHE A 77 -12.52 -12.88 -12.97
CA PHE A 77 -13.35 -12.66 -11.80
C PHE A 77 -14.69 -13.39 -11.96
N ASP A 78 -14.88 -14.46 -11.19
CA ASP A 78 -16.11 -15.26 -11.28
C ASP A 78 -17.30 -14.57 -10.58
N PRO A 79 -18.53 -14.77 -11.09
CA PRO A 79 -19.75 -14.39 -10.40
C PRO A 79 -19.87 -15.01 -9.02
N CYS A 80 -20.41 -14.25 -8.07
CA CYS A 80 -20.64 -14.73 -6.70
C CYS A 80 -21.49 -16.02 -6.67
N ALA A 81 -22.41 -16.17 -7.63
CA ALA A 81 -23.35 -17.30 -7.70
C ALA A 81 -22.69 -18.63 -8.10
N ASP A 82 -21.46 -18.61 -8.60
CA ASP A 82 -20.74 -19.82 -9.00
C ASP A 82 -20.16 -20.55 -7.78
N CYS A 83 -19.91 -19.81 -6.70
CA CYS A 83 -19.37 -20.35 -5.44
C CYS A 83 -20.37 -20.24 -4.27
N HIS A 84 -21.20 -19.20 -4.23
CA HIS A 84 -22.20 -19.00 -3.17
C HIS A 84 -23.57 -19.46 -3.65
N THR A 85 -24.18 -20.39 -2.93
CA THR A 85 -25.53 -20.88 -3.20
C THR A 85 -26.54 -20.31 -2.20
N ASN A 86 -27.84 -20.48 -2.45
CA ASN A 86 -28.88 -20.18 -1.45
C ASN A 86 -29.32 -21.42 -0.67
N ASP A 87 -28.63 -22.55 -0.84
CA ASP A 87 -28.92 -23.75 -0.06
C ASP A 87 -28.36 -23.58 1.36
N PRO A 88 -29.20 -23.62 2.40
CA PRO A 88 -28.73 -23.57 3.78
C PRO A 88 -27.76 -24.71 4.14
N ALA A 89 -27.75 -25.82 3.39
CA ALA A 89 -26.82 -26.93 3.60
C ALA A 89 -25.37 -26.60 3.17
N ASP A 90 -25.18 -25.66 2.24
CA ASP A 90 -23.87 -25.24 1.76
C ASP A 90 -23.26 -24.12 2.63
N PHE A 91 -24.03 -23.60 3.60
CA PHE A 91 -23.59 -22.53 4.48
C PHE A 91 -22.50 -23.00 5.45
N SER A 92 -21.40 -22.26 5.50
CA SER A 92 -20.41 -22.33 6.57
C SER A 92 -19.96 -20.92 6.98
N ASP A 93 -19.22 -20.80 8.08
CA ASP A 93 -18.68 -19.53 8.54
C ASP A 93 -17.79 -18.87 7.46
N ASP A 94 -17.09 -19.68 6.67
CA ASP A 94 -16.19 -19.27 5.59
C ASP A 94 -16.87 -19.16 4.22
N LEU A 95 -18.03 -19.81 4.03
CA LEU A 95 -18.81 -19.80 2.78
C LEU A 95 -20.25 -19.37 3.06
N PRO A 96 -20.54 -18.05 3.08
CA PRO A 96 -21.88 -17.54 3.28
C PRO A 96 -22.80 -17.88 2.10
N THR A 97 -24.11 -17.84 2.32
CA THR A 97 -25.09 -17.96 1.23
C THR A 97 -24.97 -16.80 0.25
N LEU A 98 -25.43 -16.98 -0.99
CA LEU A 98 -25.42 -15.95 -2.03
C LEU A 98 -26.12 -14.67 -1.58
N PHE A 99 -27.30 -14.82 -0.95
CA PHE A 99 -28.00 -13.72 -0.30
C PHE A 99 -27.11 -12.97 0.69
N SER A 100 -26.42 -13.70 1.58
CA SER A 100 -25.58 -13.10 2.61
C SER A 100 -24.32 -12.44 2.04
N ALA A 101 -23.71 -13.04 1.00
CA ALA A 101 -22.56 -12.50 0.30
C ALA A 101 -22.87 -11.12 -0.32
N TYR A 102 -23.99 -11.01 -1.06
CA TYR A 102 -24.41 -9.72 -1.64
C TYR A 102 -24.65 -8.65 -0.57
N HIS A 103 -25.39 -8.98 0.49
CA HIS A 103 -25.66 -7.99 1.54
C HIS A 103 -24.40 -7.62 2.33
N ARG A 104 -23.45 -8.54 2.54
CA ARG A 104 -22.18 -8.19 3.18
C ARG A 104 -21.36 -7.23 2.32
N VAL A 105 -21.22 -7.45 1.02
CA VAL A 105 -20.38 -6.59 0.16
C VAL A 105 -21.08 -5.27 -0.16
N CYS A 106 -22.30 -5.32 -0.71
CA CYS A 106 -23.00 -4.15 -1.19
C CYS A 106 -23.44 -3.25 -0.03
N VAL A 107 -24.07 -3.84 0.99
CA VAL A 107 -24.67 -3.05 2.06
C VAL A 107 -23.62 -2.56 3.05
N ASN A 108 -22.50 -3.26 3.28
CA ASN A 108 -21.45 -2.71 4.17
C ASN A 108 -20.73 -1.50 3.55
N CYS A 109 -20.63 -1.43 2.22
CA CYS A 109 -20.17 -0.21 1.54
C CYS A 109 -21.20 0.91 1.65
N HIS A 110 -22.46 0.65 1.26
CA HIS A 110 -23.51 1.68 1.18
C HIS A 110 -24.12 2.12 2.53
N ARG A 111 -24.05 1.31 3.60
CA ARG A 111 -24.58 1.66 4.94
C ARG A 111 -23.96 2.92 5.55
N GLN A 112 -22.85 3.37 5.01
CA GLN A 112 -22.20 4.61 5.41
C GLN A 112 -22.91 5.85 4.86
N TRP A 113 -23.73 5.71 3.80
CA TRP A 113 -24.21 6.81 2.97
C TRP A 113 -25.74 6.91 2.88
N GLU A 114 -26.50 5.86 3.22
CA GLU A 114 -27.96 5.88 3.16
C GLU A 114 -28.61 5.67 4.53
N PRO A 115 -29.20 6.73 5.14
CA PRO A 115 -29.76 6.63 6.49
C PRO A 115 -31.13 5.92 6.59
N GLU A 116 -31.91 5.78 5.50
CA GLU A 116 -33.30 5.26 5.59
C GLU A 116 -33.73 4.45 4.34
N ASN A 117 -34.51 3.38 4.53
CA ASN A 117 -35.10 2.49 3.49
C ASN A 117 -34.12 1.83 2.49
N VAL A 118 -32.99 1.33 2.98
CA VAL A 118 -31.91 0.63 2.25
C VAL A 118 -32.39 -0.48 1.29
N CYS A 119 -33.50 -1.15 1.59
CA CYS A 119 -33.99 -2.24 0.73
C CYS A 119 -34.49 -1.73 -0.63
N GLY A 120 -35.18 -0.57 -0.66
CA GLY A 120 -35.84 -0.04 -1.86
C GLY A 120 -34.91 0.72 -2.80
N SER A 121 -33.72 1.12 -2.34
CA SER A 121 -32.69 1.73 -3.20
C SER A 121 -32.00 0.70 -4.09
N CYS A 122 -31.88 -0.55 -3.63
CA CYS A 122 -31.33 -1.66 -4.41
C CYS A 122 -32.42 -2.49 -5.12
N HIS A 123 -33.51 -2.81 -4.42
CA HIS A 123 -34.61 -3.61 -4.97
C HIS A 123 -35.73 -2.71 -5.50
N LEU A 124 -35.61 -2.33 -6.78
CA LEU A 124 -36.58 -1.47 -7.46
C LEU A 124 -37.98 -2.10 -7.48
N ASN A 125 -39.02 -1.31 -7.23
CA ASN A 125 -40.39 -1.73 -7.47
C ASN A 125 -40.73 -1.69 -8.98
N PRO A 126 -41.88 -2.24 -9.43
CA PRO A 126 -42.24 -2.29 -10.85
C PRO A 126 -42.31 -0.91 -11.51
N GLU A 127 -42.71 0.12 -10.76
CA GLU A 127 -42.87 1.50 -11.24
C GLU A 127 -41.51 2.19 -11.42
N GLN A 128 -40.56 1.92 -10.51
CA GLN A 128 -39.17 2.39 -10.57
C GLN A 128 -38.36 1.67 -11.66
N ALA A 129 -38.56 0.37 -11.85
CA ALA A 129 -37.88 -0.40 -12.90
C ALA A 129 -38.21 0.10 -14.33
N ILE A 130 -39.39 0.71 -14.53
CA ILE A 130 -39.80 1.31 -15.81
C ILE A 130 -39.12 2.67 -16.05
N LEU A 131 -38.82 3.42 -14.98
CA LEU A 131 -38.25 4.77 -15.03
C LEU A 131 -36.70 4.77 -15.07
N SER A 132 -36.04 3.73 -14.58
CA SER A 132 -34.57 3.67 -14.41
C SER A 132 -33.75 3.35 -15.67
N LYS A 133 -34.23 3.67 -16.89
CA LYS A 133 -33.46 3.48 -18.14
C LYS A 133 -32.20 4.35 -18.22
N THR A 134 -31.99 5.27 -17.28
CA THR A 134 -30.77 6.06 -17.17
C THR A 134 -30.27 5.95 -15.73
N PRO A 135 -29.05 5.46 -15.47
CA PRO A 135 -28.48 5.48 -14.13
C PRO A 135 -28.40 6.94 -13.65
N PRO A 136 -28.82 7.26 -12.41
CA PRO A 136 -28.52 8.57 -11.85
C PRO A 136 -27.01 8.76 -11.84
N ALA A 137 -26.56 9.95 -12.25
CA ALA A 137 -25.14 10.31 -12.21
C ALA A 137 -24.65 10.15 -10.76
N ALA A 138 -23.88 9.10 -10.50
CA ALA A 138 -23.28 8.83 -9.20
C ALA A 138 -22.25 9.93 -8.93
N GLN A 139 -22.64 10.96 -8.18
CA GLN A 139 -21.67 11.83 -7.55
C GLN A 139 -20.96 10.99 -6.51
N ALA A 140 -19.64 10.83 -6.67
CA ALA A 140 -18.80 10.15 -5.70
C ALA A 140 -19.03 10.80 -4.33
N PRO A 141 -19.52 10.05 -3.33
CA PRO A 141 -19.70 10.60 -2.00
C PRO A 141 -18.32 11.00 -1.44
N PRO A 142 -18.29 12.00 -0.54
CA PRO A 142 -17.05 12.44 0.08
C PRO A 142 -16.33 11.27 0.75
N ALA A 143 -15.00 11.26 0.65
CA ALA A 143 -14.16 10.27 1.34
C ALA A 143 -14.57 10.20 2.82
N PRO A 144 -14.86 9.02 3.34
CA PRO A 144 -15.43 8.90 4.67
C PRO A 144 -14.41 9.34 5.72
N PRO A 145 -14.86 9.87 6.87
CA PRO A 145 -13.96 10.34 7.92
C PRO A 145 -13.12 9.16 8.40
N ILE A 146 -11.80 9.34 8.32
CA ILE A 146 -10.83 8.41 8.87
C ILE A 146 -11.06 8.40 10.41
N GLY A 147 -11.04 7.22 11.03
CA GLY A 147 -11.16 7.10 12.49
C GLY A 147 -10.10 7.93 13.24
N PRO A 148 -10.17 8.03 14.58
CA PRO A 148 -9.31 8.92 15.36
C PRO A 148 -7.82 8.75 15.01
N ASP A 149 -7.13 9.88 14.77
CA ASP A 149 -5.73 9.92 14.33
C ASP A 149 -4.79 9.12 15.24
N ILE A 150 -5.08 9.14 16.54
CA ILE A 150 -4.33 8.46 17.59
C ILE A 150 -5.31 7.72 18.50
N LEU A 151 -4.99 6.46 18.78
CA LEU A 151 -5.70 5.57 19.68
C LEU A 151 -4.77 5.19 20.84
N HIS A 152 -5.28 5.27 22.07
CA HIS A 152 -4.57 4.84 23.26
C HIS A 152 -5.27 3.61 23.85
N PHE A 153 -4.52 2.54 24.06
CA PHE A 153 -5.01 1.31 24.66
C PHE A 153 -4.41 1.14 26.06
N ASP A 154 -5.29 0.94 27.04
CA ASP A 154 -4.91 0.62 28.42
C ASP A 154 -4.84 -0.90 28.61
N THR A 155 -3.69 -1.38 29.06
CA THR A 155 -3.37 -2.78 29.32
C THR A 155 -2.93 -2.95 30.78
N PRO A 156 -3.87 -2.88 31.75
CA PRO A 156 -3.54 -2.74 33.18
C PRO A 156 -2.79 -3.93 33.79
N LYS A 157 -2.69 -5.07 33.08
CA LYS A 157 -1.92 -6.26 33.50
C LYS A 157 -0.47 -6.26 32.99
N SER A 158 -0.07 -5.29 32.17
CA SER A 158 1.30 -5.16 31.65
C SER A 158 2.17 -4.31 32.58
N VAL A 159 3.48 -4.57 32.60
CA VAL A 159 4.49 -3.73 33.30
C VAL A 159 4.43 -2.28 32.79
N ASN A 160 4.15 -2.11 31.50
CA ASN A 160 3.98 -0.84 30.84
C ASN A 160 2.57 -0.84 30.22
N PRO A 161 1.58 -0.20 30.87
CA PRO A 161 0.17 -0.42 30.55
C PRO A 161 -0.27 0.30 29.27
N MET A 162 0.48 1.28 28.79
CA MET A 162 0.00 2.11 27.69
C MET A 162 0.55 1.65 26.34
N VAL A 163 -0.34 1.50 25.37
CA VAL A 163 0.02 1.34 23.94
C VAL A 163 -0.61 2.49 23.16
N THR A 164 0.22 3.21 22.40
CA THR A 164 -0.25 4.30 21.52
C THR A 164 -0.17 3.84 20.08
N PHE A 165 -1.31 3.80 19.39
CA PHE A 165 -1.41 3.48 17.98
C PHE A 165 -1.76 4.74 17.19
N ARG A 166 -1.00 5.01 16.13
CA ARG A 166 -1.17 6.19 15.29
C ARG A 166 -1.80 5.77 13.96
N HIS A 167 -3.12 5.80 13.91
CA HIS A 167 -3.89 5.33 12.76
C HIS A 167 -3.54 6.13 11.50
N LYS A 168 -3.58 7.46 11.60
CA LYS A 168 -3.23 8.35 10.48
C LYS A 168 -1.84 8.10 9.92
N GLN A 169 -0.89 7.75 10.78
CA GLN A 169 0.48 7.48 10.34
C GLN A 169 0.58 6.18 9.53
N HIS A 170 -0.16 5.14 9.90
CA HIS A 170 -0.18 3.89 9.13
C HIS A 170 -0.82 4.09 7.76
N VAL A 171 -1.91 4.85 7.69
CA VAL A 171 -2.65 5.07 6.43
C VAL A 171 -1.98 6.13 5.55
N GLU A 172 -1.59 7.28 6.09
CA GLU A 172 -1.08 8.40 5.27
C GLU A 172 0.45 8.41 5.14
N THR A 173 1.18 8.13 6.22
CA THR A 173 2.65 8.18 6.19
C THR A 173 3.23 6.91 5.58
N PHE A 174 2.74 5.74 6.03
CA PHE A 174 3.22 4.44 5.55
C PHE A 174 2.41 3.89 4.38
N ARG A 175 1.30 4.54 4.00
CA ARG A 175 0.48 4.20 2.83
C ARG A 175 -0.07 2.77 2.89
N PHE A 176 -0.43 2.31 4.08
CA PHE A 176 -1.15 1.05 4.23
C PHE A 176 -2.62 1.23 3.92
N GLU A 177 -3.13 0.31 3.10
CA GLU A 177 -4.55 0.19 2.78
C GLU A 177 -5.35 -0.27 4.01
N CYS A 178 -6.60 0.18 4.12
CA CYS A 178 -7.48 -0.18 5.24
C CYS A 178 -7.64 -1.71 5.37
N VAL A 179 -7.78 -2.40 4.24
CA VAL A 179 -7.98 -3.86 4.18
C VAL A 179 -6.77 -4.65 4.65
N THR A 180 -5.57 -4.06 4.65
CA THR A 180 -4.35 -4.69 5.19
C THR A 180 -4.49 -5.00 6.68
N CYS A 181 -5.23 -4.17 7.42
CA CYS A 181 -5.51 -4.37 8.84
C CYS A 181 -6.94 -4.87 9.11
N HIS A 182 -7.90 -4.49 8.25
CA HIS A 182 -9.34 -4.71 8.44
C HIS A 182 -9.95 -5.66 7.41
N GLU A 183 -9.25 -6.74 7.08
CA GLU A 183 -9.60 -7.73 6.04
C GLU A 183 -11.03 -8.30 6.16
N ASN A 184 -11.58 -8.40 7.38
CA ASN A 184 -12.91 -8.98 7.65
C ASN A 184 -13.77 -8.11 8.58
N GLN A 185 -13.62 -6.78 8.54
CA GLN A 185 -14.37 -5.87 9.41
C GLN A 185 -15.40 -5.04 8.66
N ASP A 186 -16.55 -4.80 9.29
CA ASP A 186 -17.59 -3.93 8.72
C ASP A 186 -17.10 -2.47 8.72
N CYS A 187 -17.05 -1.85 7.54
CA CYS A 187 -16.56 -0.49 7.33
C CYS A 187 -17.27 0.56 8.22
N VAL A 188 -18.56 0.34 8.50
CA VAL A 188 -19.40 1.22 9.35
C VAL A 188 -18.90 1.29 10.79
N LYS A 189 -18.24 0.25 11.31
CA LYS A 189 -17.70 0.24 12.68
C LYS A 189 -16.66 1.35 12.90
N CYS A 190 -15.98 1.78 11.84
CA CYS A 190 -14.97 2.84 11.87
C CYS A 190 -15.53 4.19 11.40
N HIS A 191 -16.39 4.21 10.38
CA HIS A 191 -16.91 5.46 9.79
C HIS A 191 -18.13 6.07 10.51
N ALA A 192 -18.81 5.29 11.37
CA ALA A 192 -19.85 5.79 12.28
C ALA A 192 -19.35 5.88 13.74
N TYR A 193 -18.04 6.12 13.94
CA TYR A 193 -17.42 6.20 15.26
C TYR A 193 -17.92 7.44 16.03
N ASN A 194 -19.11 7.35 16.61
CA ASN A 194 -19.69 8.31 17.53
C ASN A 194 -19.97 7.59 18.86
N GLY A 195 -18.94 7.34 19.66
CA GLY A 195 -19.10 6.91 21.05
C GLY A 195 -18.18 5.76 21.48
N PRO A 196 -18.11 5.50 22.80
CA PRO A 196 -17.17 4.57 23.42
C PRO A 196 -17.61 3.12 23.20
N ALA A 197 -17.51 2.64 21.95
CA ALA A 197 -17.67 1.23 21.64
C ALA A 197 -16.34 0.45 21.82
N ALA A 198 -15.67 0.68 22.95
CA ALA A 198 -14.61 -0.20 23.43
C ALA A 198 -15.17 -1.07 24.55
N SER A 199 -16.27 -1.78 24.28
CA SER A 199 -16.85 -2.70 25.26
C SER A 199 -16.05 -4.00 25.25
N THR A 200 -15.10 -4.09 26.18
CA THR A 200 -14.91 -5.27 27.05
C THR A 200 -15.02 -6.65 26.39
N VAL A 201 -14.21 -6.94 25.38
CA VAL A 201 -13.89 -8.33 25.06
C VAL A 201 -12.40 -8.49 25.31
N VAL A 202 -12.07 -9.11 26.43
CA VAL A 202 -10.70 -9.59 26.68
C VAL A 202 -10.51 -10.79 25.77
N THR A 203 -10.13 -10.53 24.53
CA THR A 203 -9.63 -11.55 23.62
C THR A 203 -8.29 -12.06 24.14
N LYS A 204 -7.92 -13.29 23.76
CA LYS A 204 -6.62 -13.88 24.17
C LYS A 204 -5.50 -12.91 23.76
N LEU A 205 -4.40 -12.89 24.53
CA LEU A 205 -3.26 -12.00 24.25
C LEU A 205 -2.86 -12.04 22.77
N LEU A 206 -2.83 -13.23 22.18
CA LEU A 206 -2.48 -13.44 20.78
C LEU A 206 -3.45 -12.75 19.81
N GLU A 207 -4.76 -12.85 20.02
CA GLU A 207 -5.79 -12.26 19.15
C GLU A 207 -5.70 -10.73 19.09
N HIS A 208 -5.32 -10.07 20.20
CA HIS A 208 -5.07 -8.63 20.21
C HIS A 208 -3.77 -8.22 19.50
N HIS A 209 -2.75 -9.09 19.52
CA HIS A 209 -1.46 -8.79 18.90
C HIS A 209 -1.44 -9.15 17.41
N THR A 210 -2.22 -10.14 16.97
CA THR A 210 -2.24 -10.63 15.58
C THR A 210 -2.27 -9.52 14.52
N PRO A 211 -3.12 -8.47 14.62
CA PRO A 211 -3.15 -7.40 13.62
C PRO A 211 -1.81 -6.65 13.50
N CYS A 212 -1.11 -6.46 14.61
CA CYS A 212 0.19 -5.78 14.65
C CYS A 212 1.34 -6.73 14.27
N SER A 213 1.29 -7.97 14.77
CA SER A 213 2.33 -9.00 14.63
C SER A 213 2.53 -9.47 13.19
N LYS A 214 1.52 -9.30 12.32
CA LYS A 214 1.65 -9.56 10.88
C LYS A 214 2.77 -8.74 10.22
N CYS A 215 3.04 -7.53 10.73
CA CYS A 215 4.05 -6.62 10.16
C CYS A 215 5.18 -6.28 11.14
N HIS A 216 4.87 -6.22 12.44
CA HIS A 216 5.85 -5.90 13.48
C HIS A 216 6.35 -7.17 14.17
N ALA A 217 7.67 -7.27 14.36
CA ALA A 217 8.26 -8.36 15.13
C ALA A 217 7.86 -8.25 16.61
N THR A 218 6.96 -9.12 17.06
CA THR A 218 6.45 -9.18 18.45
C THR A 218 6.91 -10.40 19.23
N GLU A 219 7.69 -11.29 18.62
CA GLU A 219 8.10 -12.57 19.22
C GLU A 219 9.28 -12.43 20.20
N ASP A 220 10.10 -11.40 20.02
CA ASP A 220 11.23 -11.09 20.91
C ASP A 220 10.77 -10.34 22.17
N GLN A 221 11.23 -10.76 23.35
CA GLN A 221 10.93 -10.09 24.63
C GLN A 221 11.34 -8.62 24.66
N ASN A 222 12.38 -8.24 23.91
CA ASN A 222 12.85 -6.85 23.81
C ASN A 222 11.98 -5.98 22.89
N SER A 223 11.06 -6.57 22.11
CA SER A 223 10.17 -5.83 21.22
C SER A 223 8.91 -5.34 21.93
N CYS A 224 8.56 -5.90 23.10
CA CYS A 224 7.40 -5.49 23.88
C CYS A 224 7.45 -4.01 24.27
N THR A 225 8.63 -3.52 24.68
CA THR A 225 8.85 -2.12 25.12
C THR A 225 8.79 -1.12 23.97
N LYS A 226 8.79 -1.56 22.71
CA LYS A 226 8.60 -0.67 21.55
C LYS A 226 7.14 -0.19 21.45
N CYS A 227 6.19 -1.02 21.87
CA CYS A 227 4.76 -0.70 21.87
C CYS A 227 4.25 -0.32 23.27
N HIS A 228 4.68 -1.05 24.30
CA HIS A 228 4.25 -0.86 25.67
C HIS A 228 5.12 0.16 26.41
N GLN A 229 4.49 1.28 26.76
CA GLN A 229 5.09 2.43 27.44
C GLN A 229 4.41 2.70 28.79
N LYS A 230 5.08 3.45 29.66
CA LYS A 230 4.52 3.85 30.96
C LYS A 230 3.39 4.88 30.83
N ALA A 231 3.40 5.64 29.75
CA ALA A 231 2.45 6.72 29.46
C ALA A 231 2.24 6.84 27.95
N PRO A 232 1.17 7.52 27.50
CA PRO A 232 0.94 7.79 26.08
C PRO A 232 2.13 8.48 25.43
N THR A 233 2.50 8.06 24.22
CA THR A 233 3.61 8.68 23.49
C THR A 233 3.10 9.73 22.53
N GLU A 234 3.56 10.97 22.69
CA GLU A 234 3.21 12.09 21.81
C GLU A 234 4.07 12.15 20.54
N ARG A 235 5.23 11.49 20.56
CA ARG A 235 6.14 11.46 19.42
C ARG A 235 5.66 10.47 18.35
N GLY A 236 5.46 10.96 17.13
CA GLY A 236 5.22 10.16 15.93
C GLY A 236 6.52 9.62 15.31
N PHE A 237 6.41 9.00 14.13
CA PHE A 237 7.57 8.53 13.40
C PHE A 237 8.52 9.65 12.99
N THR A 238 9.81 9.36 13.13
CA THR A 238 10.91 10.19 12.67
C THR A 238 12.04 9.29 12.16
N HIS A 239 12.81 9.75 11.16
CA HIS A 239 13.84 8.94 10.50
C HIS A 239 14.98 8.48 11.41
N ASP A 240 15.30 9.23 12.47
CA ASP A 240 16.30 8.84 13.49
C ASP A 240 15.95 7.50 14.18
N MET A 241 14.66 7.15 14.26
CA MET A 241 14.21 5.87 14.80
C MET A 241 14.67 4.67 13.96
N THR A 242 15.01 4.89 12.68
CA THR A 242 15.43 3.84 11.74
C THR A 242 16.94 3.56 11.79
N GLY A 243 17.69 4.37 12.55
CA GLY A 243 19.15 4.42 12.51
C GLY A 243 19.73 5.25 11.34
N TRP A 244 18.86 5.84 10.51
CA TRP A 244 19.27 6.70 9.39
C TRP A 244 18.54 8.05 9.46
N PRO A 245 19.03 8.99 10.31
CA PRO A 245 18.45 10.33 10.40
C PRO A 245 18.71 11.15 9.13
N LEU A 246 17.69 11.84 8.64
CA LEU A 246 17.85 12.76 7.50
C LEU A 246 18.63 14.00 7.94
N ASN A 247 19.78 14.24 7.32
CA ASN A 247 20.59 15.42 7.56
C ASN A 247 19.92 16.70 7.03
N ARG A 248 20.45 17.87 7.36
CA ARG A 248 19.89 19.18 6.97
C ARG A 248 19.60 19.35 5.47
N PHE A 249 20.31 18.63 4.60
CA PHE A 249 20.15 18.69 3.15
C PHE A 249 19.00 17.80 2.65
N HIS A 250 18.71 16.73 3.37
CA HIS A 250 17.63 15.79 3.05
C HIS A 250 16.38 16.00 3.89
N GLN A 251 16.46 16.78 4.97
CA GLN A 251 15.38 16.98 5.96
C GLN A 251 14.10 17.56 5.34
N LYS A 252 14.22 18.36 4.27
CA LYS A 252 13.08 19.02 3.60
C LYS A 252 12.56 18.26 2.39
N GLN A 253 13.12 17.08 2.08
CA GLN A 253 12.70 16.31 0.91
C GLN A 253 11.31 15.72 1.14
N ALA A 254 10.51 15.68 0.07
CA ALA A 254 9.24 14.97 0.09
C ALA A 254 9.49 13.47 0.24
N CYS A 255 8.58 12.74 0.91
CA CYS A 255 8.70 11.30 1.09
C CYS A 255 8.86 10.56 -0.26
N THR A 256 8.20 11.07 -1.30
CA THR A 256 8.23 10.52 -2.66
C THR A 256 9.55 10.71 -3.40
N ALA A 257 10.47 11.51 -2.87
CA ALA A 257 11.81 11.65 -3.43
C ALA A 257 12.63 10.37 -3.28
N CYS A 258 12.33 9.55 -2.26
CA CYS A 258 13.02 8.29 -2.00
C CYS A 258 12.06 7.09 -2.01
N HIS A 259 10.82 7.25 -1.54
CA HIS A 259 9.85 6.17 -1.42
C HIS A 259 8.85 6.18 -2.57
N ASP A 260 8.65 5.04 -3.21
CA ASP A 260 7.67 4.82 -4.28
C ASP A 260 6.27 5.33 -3.86
N PRO A 261 5.66 6.28 -4.58
CA PRO A 261 4.35 6.83 -4.23
C PRO A 261 3.21 5.81 -4.34
N GLU A 262 3.35 4.76 -5.14
CA GLU A 262 2.29 3.78 -5.40
C GLU A 262 2.30 2.60 -4.44
N LYS A 263 3.28 2.55 -3.53
CA LYS A 263 3.49 1.41 -2.63
C LYS A 263 3.58 1.82 -1.16
N PRO A 264 3.28 0.89 -0.23
CA PRO A 264 3.60 1.06 1.18
C PRO A 264 5.07 1.41 1.39
N VAL A 265 5.35 2.21 2.40
CA VAL A 265 6.72 2.65 2.70
C VAL A 265 7.54 1.48 3.26
N GLU A 266 8.56 1.09 2.51
CA GLU A 266 9.49 0.04 2.90
C GLU A 266 10.87 0.58 3.27
N ARG A 267 11.69 -0.27 3.90
CA ARG A 267 13.07 0.07 4.26
C ARG A 267 13.93 0.14 3.00
N LEU A 268 14.51 1.32 2.76
CA LEU A 268 15.44 1.54 1.66
C LEU A 268 16.88 1.20 2.03
N ASN A 269 17.70 0.98 1.01
CA ASN A 269 19.15 0.89 1.16
C ASN A 269 19.73 2.32 1.19
N PRO A 270 20.49 2.71 2.23
CA PRO A 270 21.01 4.07 2.38
C PRO A 270 22.19 4.40 1.44
N THR A 271 22.52 3.56 0.46
CA THR A 271 23.58 3.86 -0.53
C THR A 271 23.19 5.05 -1.39
N CYS A 272 24.15 5.95 -1.65
CA CYS A 272 23.92 7.19 -2.42
C CYS A 272 23.27 6.93 -3.78
N THR A 273 23.68 5.86 -4.46
CA THR A 273 23.17 5.43 -5.77
C THR A 273 21.72 4.93 -5.76
N ASN A 274 21.15 4.65 -4.58
CA ASN A 274 19.75 4.25 -4.47
C ASN A 274 18.80 5.41 -4.79
N CYS A 275 19.23 6.65 -4.54
CA CYS A 275 18.44 7.86 -4.80
C CYS A 275 19.09 8.76 -5.86
N HIS A 276 20.43 8.91 -5.83
CA HIS A 276 21.16 9.71 -6.81
C HIS A 276 21.59 8.86 -8.01
N GLN A 277 20.80 8.93 -9.08
CA GLN A 277 21.12 8.25 -10.34
C GLN A 277 22.46 8.75 -10.90
N ASN A 278 23.30 7.82 -11.34
CA ASN A 278 24.65 8.08 -11.88
C ASN A 278 25.59 8.80 -10.90
N PHE A 279 25.37 8.66 -9.60
CA PHE A 279 26.27 9.24 -8.61
C PHE A 279 27.52 8.37 -8.42
N GLU A 280 28.68 8.95 -8.69
CA GLU A 280 29.97 8.39 -8.33
C GLU A 280 30.51 9.11 -7.10
N VAL A 281 30.84 8.35 -6.05
CA VAL A 281 31.35 8.92 -4.78
C VAL A 281 32.60 9.78 -5.01
N GLY A 282 33.45 9.42 -5.97
CA GLY A 282 34.66 10.16 -6.31
C GLY A 282 34.42 11.55 -6.89
N GLU A 283 33.20 11.85 -7.37
CA GLU A 283 32.83 13.16 -7.90
C GLU A 283 32.15 14.06 -6.86
N PHE A 284 32.09 13.62 -5.59
CA PHE A 284 31.40 14.38 -4.55
C PHE A 284 32.13 15.68 -4.18
N ASP A 285 31.46 16.80 -4.44
CA ASP A 285 31.95 18.13 -4.10
C ASP A 285 31.49 18.57 -2.70
N HIS A 286 32.43 18.70 -1.77
CA HIS A 286 32.18 19.15 -0.39
C HIS A 286 31.60 20.57 -0.31
N ALA A 287 31.81 21.42 -1.32
CA ALA A 287 31.20 22.76 -1.39
C ALA A 287 29.67 22.69 -1.33
N ARG A 288 29.05 21.58 -1.81
CA ARG A 288 27.61 21.31 -1.66
C ARG A 288 27.16 21.25 -0.20
N THR A 289 28.07 20.91 0.70
CA THR A 289 27.81 20.88 2.14
C THR A 289 28.11 22.21 2.84
N GLY A 290 28.58 23.22 2.10
CA GLY A 290 29.02 24.52 2.62
C GLY A 290 30.43 24.52 3.20
N LEU A 291 31.27 23.54 2.81
CA LEU A 291 32.68 23.47 3.19
C LEU A 291 33.51 23.30 1.90
N GLU A 292 34.31 24.30 1.56
CA GLU A 292 35.25 24.20 0.44
C GLU A 292 36.60 23.71 0.96
N LEU A 293 37.06 22.55 0.48
CA LEU A 293 38.33 21.96 0.87
C LEU A 293 39.49 22.63 0.13
N PHE A 294 40.63 22.81 0.80
CA PHE A 294 41.81 23.42 0.21
C PHE A 294 43.06 22.53 0.31
N GLU A 295 44.02 22.83 -0.55
CA GLU A 295 45.34 22.17 -0.61
C GLU A 295 45.19 20.64 -0.65
N VAL A 296 45.96 19.94 0.18
CA VAL A 296 46.01 18.47 0.24
C VAL A 296 44.67 17.81 0.55
N HIS A 297 43.71 18.52 1.17
CA HIS A 297 42.41 17.95 1.49
C HIS A 297 41.48 17.87 0.27
N GLN A 298 41.74 18.66 -0.77
CA GLN A 298 40.97 18.60 -2.02
C GLN A 298 41.28 17.33 -2.82
N ASP A 299 42.53 16.86 -2.75
CA ASP A 299 43.04 15.72 -3.51
C ASP A 299 43.14 14.42 -2.67
N ALA A 300 42.76 14.46 -1.39
CA ALA A 300 42.82 13.31 -0.48
C ALA A 300 41.78 12.23 -0.87
N ASP A 301 42.09 10.94 -0.63
CA ASP A 301 41.08 9.90 -0.80
C ASP A 301 40.01 10.08 0.27
N CYS A 302 38.76 9.74 -0.10
CA CYS A 302 37.64 9.77 0.83
C CYS A 302 37.95 9.03 2.15
N SER A 303 38.70 7.91 2.08
CA SER A 303 39.03 7.10 3.26
C SER A 303 40.04 7.72 4.20
N ASP A 304 40.78 8.74 3.77
CA ASP A 304 41.78 9.40 4.63
C ASP A 304 41.10 10.16 5.79
N CYS A 305 39.87 10.65 5.54
CA CYS A 305 39.03 11.32 6.52
C CYS A 305 37.80 10.49 6.93
N HIS A 306 37.20 9.74 6.00
CA HIS A 306 36.02 8.90 6.24
C HIS A 306 36.41 7.42 6.29
N ILE A 307 36.83 6.95 7.46
CA ILE A 307 37.22 5.56 7.68
C ILE A 307 36.12 4.60 7.23
N ASP A 308 36.55 3.55 6.50
CA ASP A 308 35.66 2.57 5.86
C ASP A 308 34.60 3.18 4.93
N ARG A 309 34.83 4.42 4.48
CA ARG A 309 33.90 5.23 3.67
C ARG A 309 32.53 5.40 4.33
N ILE A 310 32.53 5.54 5.66
CA ILE A 310 31.33 5.83 6.45
C ILE A 310 31.12 7.34 6.51
N PHE A 311 30.27 7.87 5.64
CA PHE A 311 30.02 9.32 5.51
C PHE A 311 28.98 9.88 6.52
N GLY A 312 28.34 9.00 7.29
CA GLY A 312 27.33 9.38 8.29
C GLY A 312 27.89 9.81 9.64
N VAL A 313 29.22 9.77 9.81
CA VAL A 313 29.93 10.12 11.05
C VAL A 313 30.94 11.25 10.79
N PRO A 314 31.33 12.01 11.83
CA PRO A 314 32.38 13.02 11.71
C PRO A 314 33.69 12.43 11.15
N PRO A 315 34.42 13.16 10.29
CA PRO A 315 35.70 12.71 9.75
C PRO A 315 36.80 12.69 10.83
N THR A 316 37.80 11.85 10.61
CA THR A 316 39.00 11.74 11.45
C THR A 316 40.10 12.68 10.98
N CYS A 317 40.77 13.35 11.92
CA CYS A 317 41.89 14.27 11.66
C CYS A 317 43.23 13.73 12.20
N ASP A 318 43.14 12.83 13.17
CA ASP A 318 44.25 12.27 13.96
C ASP A 318 45.15 11.31 13.18
N ASN A 319 44.69 10.80 12.05
CA ASN A 319 45.53 10.02 11.13
C ASN A 319 46.67 10.83 10.51
N CYS A 320 46.56 12.16 10.47
CA CYS A 320 47.58 13.05 9.89
C CYS A 320 47.99 14.20 10.83
N HIS A 321 47.23 14.48 11.88
CA HIS A 321 47.45 15.62 12.77
C HIS A 321 47.32 15.24 14.24
N ASP A 322 48.36 15.50 15.04
CA ASP A 322 48.38 15.11 16.45
C ASP A 322 47.38 15.90 17.33
N GLU A 323 47.01 17.11 16.94
CA GLU A 323 46.23 18.04 17.80
C GLU A 323 44.98 18.63 17.14
N LYS A 324 44.65 18.25 15.89
CA LYS A 324 43.50 18.80 15.18
C LYS A 324 42.27 17.91 15.31
N ALA A 325 41.09 18.51 15.38
CA ALA A 325 39.83 17.76 15.43
C ALA A 325 38.67 18.49 14.74
N PHE A 326 37.86 17.74 13.98
CA PHE A 326 36.59 18.24 13.46
C PHE A 326 35.51 18.25 14.56
N PRO A 327 34.68 19.30 14.69
CA PRO A 327 34.54 20.47 13.81
C PRO A 327 35.33 21.71 14.24
N ALA A 328 36.23 21.61 15.23
CA ALA A 328 36.99 22.74 15.75
C ALA A 328 38.00 23.26 14.71
N ASP A 329 38.70 22.35 14.06
CA ASP A 329 39.61 22.60 12.95
C ASP A 329 38.97 22.11 11.65
N LEU A 330 38.88 23.00 10.67
CA LEU A 330 38.28 22.68 9.38
C LEU A 330 39.38 22.40 8.34
N PRO A 331 39.22 21.37 7.50
CA PRO A 331 40.14 21.08 6.38
C PRO A 331 39.95 22.04 5.19
N GLY A 332 39.40 23.23 5.43
CA GLY A 332 38.93 24.16 4.42
C GLY A 332 38.19 25.35 5.01
N GLU A 333 37.47 26.10 4.18
CA GLU A 333 36.71 27.28 4.58
C GLU A 333 35.19 27.04 4.48
N ARG A 334 34.45 27.59 5.44
CA ARG A 334 32.98 27.56 5.37
C ARG A 334 32.51 28.56 4.34
N LEU A 335 31.77 28.07 3.36
CA LEU A 335 31.07 28.94 2.43
C LEU A 335 29.96 29.67 3.19
N ALA A 336 29.91 31.00 3.01
CA ALA A 336 28.80 31.79 3.49
C ALA A 336 27.55 31.40 2.70
N ASN A 337 26.62 30.69 3.37
CA ASN A 337 25.30 30.39 2.83
C ASN A 337 24.36 31.57 2.96
#